data_AF-A0AAJ0FU74-F1
#
_entry.id   AF-A0AAJ0FU74-F1
#
_cell.length_a   1.000
_cell.length_b   1.000
_cell.length_c   1.000
_cell.angle_alpha   90.00
_cell.angle_beta   90.00
_cell.angle_gamma   90.00
#
_symmetry.space_group_name_H-M   'P 1'
#
loop_
_entity.id
_entity.type
_entity.pdbx_description
1 polymer ?
#
loop_
_entity_poly.entity_id
_entity_poly.type
_entity_poly.pdbx_seq_one_letter_code
_entity_poly.pdbx_strand_id
1 'polypeptide(L)'
;MASKKSTPEAAQNTNYATTFPDYHCFASNQTGNTVFLCLALILPQLNGDMFFTPNIGVALGLFLGAGWLTGQLSHIIGPRRRWWLILCNLVQSGCVLAAAGIQYQYGVKSHGPQALAVVGLLAFAAGSQVVQSRSLSMTEISTAMATAAWVDLMIDQNLFVVENRPRTRRIAFLLSLVVGSLVGAVIYRDVGSPAAIAVSGGGKVLVTILYLFSPAEKPQEDQPPV
;
A
#
# COMPACT_ATOMS: atom_id res chain seq x y z
N MET A 1 -21.49 -3.49 21.08
CA MET A 1 -20.31 -4.34 20.79
C MET A 1 -19.81 -4.01 19.39
N ALA A 2 -18.79 -3.16 19.29
CA ALA A 2 -18.25 -2.71 18.02
C ALA A 2 -17.25 -3.74 17.46
N SER A 3 -17.56 -4.31 16.30
CA SER A 3 -16.68 -5.20 15.56
C SER A 3 -15.37 -4.47 15.23
N LYS A 4 -14.26 -5.02 15.73
CA LYS A 4 -12.89 -4.59 15.48
C LYS A 4 -12.58 -4.88 14.00
N LYS A 5 -12.99 -3.99 13.09
CA LYS A 5 -12.64 -4.03 11.65
C LYS A 5 -11.12 -3.93 11.56
N SER A 6 -10.46 -5.07 11.38
CA SER A 6 -9.02 -5.18 11.11
C SER A 6 -8.74 -4.51 9.76
N THR A 7 -8.05 -3.37 9.77
CA THR A 7 -7.76 -2.63 8.54
C THR A 7 -6.66 -3.30 7.71
N PRO A 8 -6.77 -3.34 6.37
CA PRO A 8 -5.76 -3.89 5.42
C PRO A 8 -4.38 -3.23 5.43
N GLU A 9 -4.13 -2.29 6.35
CA GLU A 9 -3.08 -1.29 6.28
C GLU A 9 -1.73 -1.80 6.81
N ALA A 10 -1.74 -2.67 7.82
CA ALA A 10 -0.52 -3.12 8.50
C ALA A 10 0.49 -3.80 7.57
N ALA A 11 0.02 -4.57 6.58
CA ALA A 11 0.88 -5.31 5.65
C ALA A 11 1.59 -4.40 4.64
N GLN A 12 0.93 -3.34 4.15
CA GLN A 12 1.52 -2.41 3.20
C GLN A 12 2.71 -1.63 3.81
N ASN A 13 2.67 -1.40 5.12
CA ASN A 13 3.64 -0.58 5.84
C ASN A 13 5.02 -1.26 5.97
N THR A 14 5.04 -2.60 5.97
CA THR A 14 6.27 -3.40 6.01
C THR A 14 7.09 -3.28 4.71
N ASN A 15 6.44 -3.08 3.55
CA ASN A 15 7.13 -3.00 2.26
C ASN A 15 7.98 -1.72 2.12
N TYR A 16 7.66 -0.63 2.82
CA TYR A 16 8.49 0.59 2.81
C TYR A 16 9.88 0.35 3.37
N ALA A 17 9.98 -0.51 4.40
CA ALA A 17 11.24 -0.81 5.08
C ALA A 17 12.18 -1.66 4.21
N THR A 18 11.67 -2.32 3.16
CA THR A 18 12.47 -3.21 2.31
C THR A 18 12.78 -2.62 0.94
N THR A 19 11.84 -1.90 0.31
CA THR A 19 12.03 -1.49 -1.09
C THR A 19 13.09 -0.42 -1.28
N PHE A 20 13.20 0.54 -0.34
CA PHE A 20 14.16 1.62 -0.48
C PHE A 20 15.62 1.15 -0.29
N PRO A 21 15.96 0.39 0.77
CA PRO A 21 17.30 -0.17 0.93
C PRO A 21 17.73 -1.08 -0.23
N ASP A 22 16.80 -1.89 -0.76
CA ASP A 22 17.16 -2.90 -1.75
C ASP A 22 17.18 -2.37 -3.19
N TYR A 23 16.31 -1.42 -3.52
CA TYR A 23 16.04 -0.98 -4.91
C TYR A 23 16.23 0.50 -5.16
N HIS A 24 16.56 1.28 -4.12
CA HIS A 24 16.67 2.75 -4.16
C HIS A 24 15.42 3.42 -4.74
N CYS A 25 14.25 2.81 -4.52
CA CYS A 25 12.96 3.34 -4.94
C CYS A 25 11.85 2.96 -3.94
N PHE A 26 10.76 3.72 -3.98
CA PHE A 26 9.59 3.42 -3.14
C PHE A 26 8.51 2.78 -4.00
N ALA A 27 8.07 1.56 -3.67
CA ALA A 27 6.99 0.93 -4.42
C ALA A 27 5.65 1.69 -4.32
N SER A 28 5.42 2.44 -3.24
CA SER A 28 4.14 3.11 -2.96
C SER A 28 4.23 4.64 -2.76
N ASN A 29 5.41 5.23 -2.58
CA ASN A 29 5.58 6.68 -2.48
C ASN A 29 5.95 7.29 -3.84
N GLN A 30 4.92 7.56 -4.65
CA GLN A 30 5.14 8.04 -6.01
C GLN A 30 5.57 9.50 -6.11
N THR A 31 5.33 10.33 -5.09
CA THR A 31 5.83 11.71 -5.05
C THR A 31 7.36 11.73 -5.10
N GLY A 32 8.01 10.89 -4.29
CA GLY A 32 9.47 10.74 -4.30
C GLY A 32 10.00 10.19 -5.63
N ASN A 33 9.35 9.17 -6.18
CA ASN A 33 9.73 8.58 -7.47
C ASN A 33 9.65 9.59 -8.62
N THR A 34 8.62 10.42 -8.67
CA THR A 34 8.50 11.48 -9.69
C THR A 34 9.65 12.48 -9.58
N VAL A 35 10.00 12.91 -8.37
CA VAL A 35 11.16 13.81 -8.15
C VAL A 35 12.46 13.13 -8.58
N PHE A 36 12.69 11.87 -8.22
CA PHE A 36 13.87 11.14 -8.66
C PHE A 36 13.95 10.96 -10.18
N LEU A 37 12.80 10.77 -10.86
CA LEU A 37 12.76 10.71 -12.31
C LEU A 37 13.15 12.05 -12.95
N CYS A 38 12.66 13.17 -12.42
CA CYS A 38 13.07 14.50 -12.87
C CYS A 38 14.57 14.76 -12.61
N LEU A 39 15.08 14.37 -11.44
CA LEU A 39 16.51 14.48 -11.13
C LEU A 39 17.35 13.60 -12.04
N ALA A 40 16.90 12.39 -12.39
CA ALA A 40 17.60 11.51 -13.31
C ALA A 40 17.74 12.11 -14.72
N LEU A 41 16.77 12.91 -15.16
CA LEU A 41 16.82 13.60 -16.45
C LEU A 41 17.83 14.74 -16.49
N ILE A 42 17.97 15.48 -15.38
CA ILE A 42 18.83 16.67 -15.29
C ILE A 42 20.24 16.33 -14.79
N LEU A 43 20.36 15.34 -13.90
CA LEU A 43 21.58 14.91 -13.24
C LEU A 43 21.83 13.41 -13.50
N PRO A 44 22.07 13.01 -14.77
CA PRO A 44 22.24 11.60 -15.14
C PRO A 44 23.42 10.93 -14.43
N GLN A 45 24.42 11.69 -13.97
CA GLN A 45 25.55 11.20 -13.20
C GLN A 45 25.18 10.61 -11.82
N LEU A 46 23.99 10.90 -11.29
CA LEU A 46 23.51 10.33 -10.02
C LEU A 46 22.81 8.98 -10.19
N ASN A 47 22.52 8.59 -11.44
CA ASN A 47 21.86 7.34 -11.79
C ASN A 47 22.86 6.18 -11.67
N GLY A 48 22.55 5.19 -10.83
CA GLY A 48 23.45 4.09 -10.48
C GLY A 48 23.99 4.14 -9.05
N ASP A 49 24.07 5.34 -8.47
CA ASP A 49 24.50 5.54 -7.07
C ASP A 49 23.31 5.85 -6.16
N MET A 50 22.59 6.93 -6.46
CA MET A 50 21.51 7.44 -5.59
C MET A 50 20.14 6.84 -5.94
N PHE A 51 19.93 6.51 -7.22
CA PHE A 51 18.69 5.92 -7.71
C PHE A 51 18.91 5.11 -8.98
N PHE A 52 18.00 4.15 -9.22
CA PHE A 52 17.95 3.38 -10.46
C PHE A 52 16.75 3.82 -11.29
N THR A 53 17.01 4.58 -12.36
CA THR A 53 15.95 5.12 -13.25
C THR A 53 14.98 4.05 -13.77
N PRO A 54 15.43 2.84 -14.18
CA PRO A 54 14.52 1.77 -14.59
C PRO A 54 13.56 1.33 -13.48
N ASN A 55 14.05 1.18 -12.25
CA ASN A 55 13.23 0.79 -11.10
C ASN A 55 12.17 1.85 -10.80
N ILE A 56 12.55 3.13 -10.86
CA ILE A 56 11.64 4.27 -10.64
C ILE A 56 10.55 4.30 -11.72
N GLY A 57 10.93 4.20 -12.99
CA GLY A 57 9.99 4.22 -14.11
C GLY A 57 8.98 3.08 -14.04
N VAL A 58 9.45 1.86 -13.71
CA VAL A 58 8.57 0.70 -13.52
C VAL A 58 7.67 0.87 -12.31
N ALA A 59 8.18 1.35 -11.18
CA ALA A 59 7.38 1.61 -9.98
C ALA A 59 6.26 2.62 -10.27
N LEU A 60 6.59 3.76 -10.87
CA LEU A 60 5.63 4.81 -11.19
C LEU A 60 4.61 4.34 -12.23
N GLY A 61 5.08 3.73 -13.31
CA GLY A 61 4.23 3.25 -14.40
C GLY A 61 3.24 2.19 -13.94
N LEU A 62 3.70 1.16 -13.22
CA LEU A 62 2.82 0.08 -12.76
C LEU A 62 1.93 0.49 -11.59
N PHE A 63 2.36 1.41 -10.72
CA PHE A 63 1.48 1.97 -9.71
C PHE A 63 0.31 2.75 -10.34
N LEU A 64 0.60 3.66 -11.28
CA LEU A 64 -0.42 4.44 -11.97
C LEU A 64 -1.30 3.55 -12.86
N GLY A 65 -0.69 2.59 -13.56
CA GLY A 65 -1.40 1.61 -14.39
C GLY A 65 -2.35 0.74 -13.56
N ALA A 66 -1.92 0.27 -12.39
CA ALA A 66 -2.78 -0.47 -11.47
C ALA A 66 -3.93 0.39 -10.93
N GLY A 67 -3.64 1.64 -10.58
CA GLY A 67 -4.63 2.60 -10.12
C GLY A 67 -5.69 2.87 -11.19
N TRP A 68 -5.26 3.10 -12.43
CA TRP A 68 -6.17 3.28 -13.57
C TRP A 68 -6.99 2.02 -13.81
N LEU A 69 -6.36 0.85 -13.96
CA LEU A 69 -7.04 -0.41 -14.27
C LEU A 69 -8.07 -0.77 -13.21
N THR A 70 -7.67 -0.79 -11.94
CA THR A 70 -8.58 -1.16 -10.86
C THR A 70 -9.64 -0.10 -10.58
N GLY A 71 -9.32 1.18 -10.82
CA GLY A 71 -10.29 2.28 -10.75
C GLY A 71 -11.38 2.14 -11.82
N GLN A 72 -10.99 1.99 -13.08
CA GLN A 72 -11.95 1.85 -14.19
C GLN A 72 -12.81 0.59 -14.06
N LEU A 73 -12.21 -0.55 -13.73
CA LEU A 73 -12.97 -1.78 -13.48
C LEU A 73 -13.94 -1.63 -12.30
N SER A 74 -13.56 -0.87 -11.26
CA SER A 74 -14.44 -0.63 -10.12
C SER A 74 -15.70 0.16 -10.48
N HIS A 75 -15.63 1.08 -11.45
CA HIS A 75 -16.81 1.81 -11.93
C HIS A 75 -17.81 0.90 -12.67
N ILE A 76 -17.31 -0.09 -13.41
CA ILE A 76 -18.15 -1.02 -14.18
C ILE A 76 -18.76 -2.09 -13.25
N ILE A 77 -17.96 -2.66 -12.36
CA ILE A 77 -18.36 -3.79 -11.51
C ILE A 77 -19.15 -3.32 -10.28
N GLY A 78 -18.80 -2.15 -9.75
CA GLY A 78 -19.30 -1.63 -8.49
C GLY A 78 -18.20 -1.64 -7.42
N PRO A 79 -17.72 -0.46 -6.95
CA PRO A 79 -16.48 -0.35 -6.17
C PRO A 79 -16.56 -0.96 -4.77
N ARG A 80 -17.77 -1.16 -4.25
CA ARG A 80 -18.04 -1.75 -2.92
C ARG A 80 -18.59 -3.16 -2.98
N ARG A 81 -18.65 -3.79 -4.17
CA ARG A 81 -19.10 -5.18 -4.26
C ARG A 81 -18.11 -6.09 -3.55
N ARG A 82 -18.61 -6.92 -2.63
CA ARG A 82 -17.79 -7.79 -1.78
C ARG A 82 -16.82 -8.67 -2.57
N TRP A 83 -17.32 -9.33 -3.63
CA TRP A 83 -16.49 -10.23 -4.45
C TRP A 83 -15.41 -9.47 -5.22
N TRP A 84 -15.66 -8.22 -5.61
CA TRP A 84 -14.67 -7.35 -6.23
C TRP A 84 -13.54 -6.99 -5.25
N LEU A 85 -13.88 -6.59 -4.01
CA LEU A 85 -12.89 -6.30 -2.97
C LEU A 85 -12.03 -7.53 -2.65
N ILE A 86 -12.65 -8.71 -2.53
CA ILE A 86 -11.93 -9.98 -2.32
C ILE A 86 -10.99 -10.26 -3.49
N LEU A 87 -11.47 -10.14 -4.73
CA LEU A 87 -10.66 -10.37 -5.93
C LEU A 87 -9.46 -9.42 -5.99
N CYS A 88 -9.67 -8.12 -5.77
CA CYS A 88 -8.57 -7.16 -5.76
C CYS A 88 -7.56 -7.48 -4.64
N ASN A 89 -8.02 -7.83 -3.44
CA ASN A 89 -7.11 -8.18 -2.34
C ASN A 89 -6.36 -9.49 -2.59
N LEU A 90 -6.97 -10.48 -3.26
CA LEU A 90 -6.31 -11.71 -3.69
C LEU A 90 -5.22 -11.44 -4.73
N VAL A 91 -5.52 -10.64 -5.76
CA VAL A 91 -4.54 -10.27 -6.79
C VAL A 91 -3.36 -9.52 -6.16
N GLN A 92 -3.63 -8.54 -5.29
CA GLN A 92 -2.58 -7.83 -4.57
C GLN A 92 -1.72 -8.75 -3.70
N SER A 93 -2.36 -9.67 -2.96
CA SER A 93 -1.65 -10.66 -2.13
C SER A 93 -0.76 -11.57 -2.99
N GLY A 94 -1.29 -12.03 -4.13
CA GLY A 94 -0.54 -12.82 -5.10
C GLY A 94 0.67 -12.09 -5.65
N CYS A 95 0.55 -10.80 -5.99
CA CYS A 95 1.67 -9.98 -6.44
C CYS A 95 2.76 -9.86 -5.36
N VAL A 96 2.39 -9.60 -4.10
CA VAL A 96 3.36 -9.47 -2.99
C VAL A 96 4.05 -10.81 -2.70
N LEU A 97 3.32 -11.93 -2.70
CA LEU A 97 3.89 -13.25 -2.50
C LEU A 97 4.78 -13.69 -3.68
N ALA A 98 4.40 -13.36 -4.92
CA ALA A 98 5.24 -13.60 -6.09
C ALA A 98 6.54 -12.80 -6.02
N ALA A 99 6.49 -11.54 -5.57
CA ALA A 99 7.68 -10.72 -5.33
C ALA A 99 8.61 -11.37 -4.28
N ALA A 100 8.06 -11.85 -3.16
CA ALA A 100 8.84 -12.60 -2.17
C ALA A 100 9.45 -13.88 -2.76
N GLY A 101 8.67 -14.64 -3.55
CA GLY A 101 9.13 -15.87 -4.22
C GLY A 101 10.30 -15.61 -5.17
N ILE A 102 10.24 -14.54 -5.97
CA ILE A 102 11.34 -14.13 -6.85
C ILE A 102 12.61 -13.84 -6.02
N GLN A 103 12.48 -13.10 -4.92
CA GLN A 103 13.64 -12.82 -4.06
C GLN A 103 14.18 -14.07 -3.36
N TYR A 104 13.33 -15.01 -2.94
CA TYR A 104 13.79 -16.29 -2.36
C TYR A 104 14.54 -17.16 -3.38
N GLN A 105 14.09 -17.18 -4.63
CA GLN A 105 14.67 -18.04 -5.66
C GLN A 105 15.96 -17.44 -6.27
N TYR A 106 15.98 -16.13 -6.50
CA TYR A 106 17.05 -15.46 -7.24
C TYR A 106 17.94 -14.54 -6.38
N GLY A 107 17.62 -14.41 -5.09
CA GLY A 107 18.24 -13.45 -4.18
C GLY A 107 17.73 -12.02 -4.37
N VAL A 108 18.11 -11.14 -3.44
CA VAL A 108 17.83 -9.70 -3.54
C VAL A 108 18.85 -9.09 -4.51
N LYS A 109 18.37 -8.57 -5.64
CA LYS A 109 19.18 -7.86 -6.64
C LYS A 109 18.66 -6.45 -6.81
N SER A 110 19.52 -5.45 -6.78
CA SER A 110 19.10 -4.04 -6.92
C SER A 110 18.80 -3.61 -8.36
N HIS A 111 19.29 -4.36 -9.36
CA HIS A 111 19.14 -4.06 -10.78
C HIS A 111 18.81 -5.31 -11.61
N GLY A 112 18.33 -5.08 -12.82
CA GLY A 112 18.02 -6.12 -13.80
C GLY A 112 16.56 -6.61 -13.75
N PRO A 113 16.22 -7.62 -14.57
CA PRO A 113 14.83 -8.04 -14.78
C PRO A 113 14.12 -8.50 -13.49
N GLN A 114 14.84 -9.16 -12.58
CA GLN A 114 14.28 -9.62 -11.30
C GLN A 114 13.93 -8.44 -10.39
N ALA A 115 14.77 -7.40 -10.36
CA ALA A 115 14.52 -6.19 -9.59
C ALA A 115 13.27 -5.45 -10.11
N LEU A 116 13.19 -5.28 -11.44
CA LEU A 116 12.04 -4.67 -12.09
C LEU A 116 10.75 -5.47 -11.85
N ALA A 117 10.82 -6.81 -11.87
CA ALA A 117 9.68 -7.66 -11.58
C ALA A 117 9.20 -7.49 -10.12
N VAL A 118 10.12 -7.53 -9.14
CA VAL A 118 9.77 -7.34 -7.72
C VAL A 118 9.18 -5.96 -7.48
N VAL A 119 9.87 -4.90 -7.92
CA VAL A 119 9.41 -3.51 -7.77
C VAL A 119 8.06 -3.32 -8.46
N GLY A 120 7.90 -3.85 -9.66
CA GLY A 120 6.68 -3.75 -10.43
C GLY A 120 5.48 -4.44 -9.78
N LEU A 121 5.67 -5.65 -9.26
CA LEU A 121 4.62 -6.39 -8.55
C LEU A 121 4.19 -5.66 -7.27
N LEU A 122 5.15 -5.15 -6.49
CA LEU A 122 4.87 -4.39 -5.27
C LEU A 122 4.19 -3.05 -5.58
N ALA A 123 4.62 -2.36 -6.63
CA ALA A 123 4.04 -1.08 -7.06
C ALA A 123 2.61 -1.27 -7.60
N PHE A 124 2.37 -2.32 -8.38
CA PHE A 124 1.02 -2.68 -8.84
C PHE A 124 0.10 -2.97 -7.66
N ALA A 125 0.55 -3.79 -6.70
CA ALA A 125 -0.22 -4.10 -5.51
C ALA A 125 -0.54 -2.85 -4.69
N ALA A 126 0.43 -1.94 -4.54
CA ALA A 126 0.27 -0.67 -3.86
C ALA A 126 -0.76 0.25 -4.55
N GLY A 127 -0.63 0.47 -5.86
CA GLY A 127 -1.53 1.34 -6.63
C GLY A 127 -2.99 0.87 -6.56
N SER A 128 -3.20 -0.44 -6.68
CA SER A 128 -4.53 -1.04 -6.53
C SER A 128 -5.09 -0.89 -5.11
N GLN A 129 -4.26 -0.98 -4.06
CA GLN A 129 -4.70 -0.80 -2.68
C GLN A 129 -5.19 0.62 -2.42
N VAL A 130 -4.53 1.61 -3.00
CA VAL A 130 -4.92 3.02 -2.87
C VAL A 130 -6.31 3.25 -3.45
N VAL A 131 -6.60 2.68 -4.62
CA VAL A 131 -7.95 2.74 -5.20
C VAL A 131 -8.98 2.07 -4.29
N GLN A 132 -8.71 0.86 -3.79
CA GLN A 132 -9.62 0.18 -2.87
C GLN A 132 -9.91 1.00 -1.60
N SER A 133 -8.90 1.64 -1.01
CA SER A 133 -9.07 2.48 0.19
C SER A 133 -10.06 3.63 -0.07
N ARG A 134 -9.98 4.25 -1.26
CA ARG A 134 -10.90 5.31 -1.70
C ARG A 134 -12.31 4.78 -1.92
N SER A 135 -12.45 3.61 -2.55
CA SER A 135 -13.74 2.96 -2.80
C SER A 135 -14.54 2.65 -1.53
N LEU A 136 -13.84 2.32 -0.44
CA LEU A 136 -14.44 2.05 0.88
C LEU A 136 -14.76 3.32 1.67
N SER A 137 -14.61 4.51 1.08
CA SER A 137 -14.74 5.81 1.76
C SER A 137 -13.92 5.92 3.04
N MET A 138 -12.81 5.20 3.10
CA MET A 138 -11.77 5.38 4.11
C MET A 138 -10.76 6.39 3.58
N THR A 139 -11.24 7.52 3.06
CA THR A 139 -10.40 8.57 2.44
C THR A 139 -9.42 9.19 3.43
N GLU A 140 -9.78 9.19 4.72
CA GLU A 140 -8.92 9.60 5.84
C GLU A 140 -7.72 8.67 6.06
N ILE A 141 -7.77 7.46 5.51
CA ILE A 141 -6.70 6.46 5.54
C ILE A 141 -6.23 6.20 4.12
N SER A 142 -5.82 7.25 3.42
CA SER A 142 -5.12 7.10 2.15
C SER A 142 -3.76 6.46 2.43
N THR A 143 -3.64 5.16 2.17
CA THR A 143 -2.44 4.33 2.43
C THR A 143 -1.18 4.77 1.66
N ALA A 144 -1.33 5.70 0.70
CA ALA A 144 -0.23 6.26 -0.09
C ALA A 144 0.47 7.45 0.57
N MET A 145 -0.20 8.19 1.46
CA MET A 145 0.28 9.47 1.96
C MET A 145 0.04 9.63 3.46
N ALA A 146 0.91 9.03 4.26
CA ALA A 146 0.91 9.17 5.72
C ALA A 146 0.98 10.63 6.19
N THR A 147 1.64 11.50 5.41
CA THR A 147 1.75 12.93 5.71
C THR A 147 0.38 13.61 5.85
N ALA A 148 -0.57 13.30 4.97
CA ALA A 148 -1.91 13.87 5.06
C ALA A 148 -2.60 13.44 6.37
N ALA A 149 -2.51 12.16 6.73
CA ALA A 149 -3.07 11.66 7.99
C ALA A 149 -2.43 12.29 9.24
N TRP A 150 -1.13 12.57 9.22
CA TRP A 150 -0.45 13.31 10.28
C TRP A 150 -0.98 14.74 10.40
N VAL A 151 -1.03 15.48 9.30
CA VAL A 151 -1.51 16.88 9.29
C VAL A 151 -2.99 16.93 9.70
N ASP A 152 -3.83 16.08 9.11
CA ASP A 152 -5.27 15.99 9.40
C ASP A 152 -5.55 15.64 10.86
N LEU A 153 -4.67 14.88 11.52
CA LEU A 153 -4.78 14.60 12.95
C LEU A 153 -4.39 15.83 13.79
N MET A 154 -3.34 16.56 13.40
CA MET A 154 -2.85 17.72 14.15
C MET A 154 -3.79 18.93 14.07
N ILE A 155 -4.48 19.11 12.94
CA ILE A 155 -5.42 20.23 12.73
C ILE A 155 -6.87 19.89 13.11
N ASP A 156 -7.14 18.68 13.63
CA ASP A 156 -8.49 18.26 14.00
C ASP A 156 -9.02 19.14 15.15
N GLN A 157 -10.06 19.94 14.88
CA GLN A 157 -10.69 20.81 15.88
C GLN A 157 -11.27 20.03 17.06
N ASN A 158 -11.62 18.76 16.85
CA ASN A 158 -12.18 17.84 17.84
C ASN A 158 -11.15 16.81 18.32
N LEU A 159 -9.85 17.14 18.31
CA LEU A 159 -8.77 16.22 18.68
C LEU A 159 -8.91 15.65 20.09
N PHE A 160 -9.39 16.46 21.04
CA PHE A 160 -9.53 16.09 22.46
C PHE A 160 -10.95 15.62 22.84
N VAL A 161 -11.88 15.59 21.88
CA VAL A 161 -13.24 15.09 22.12
C VAL A 161 -13.21 13.56 22.21
N VAL A 162 -13.92 13.02 23.21
CA VAL A 162 -13.94 11.58 23.51
C VAL A 162 -14.52 10.77 22.34
N GLU A 163 -15.59 11.27 21.71
CA GLU A 163 -16.24 10.61 20.58
C GLU A 163 -15.87 11.29 19.25
N ASN A 164 -14.70 10.95 18.72
CA ASN A 164 -14.28 11.36 17.37
C ASN A 164 -13.83 10.13 16.57
N ARG A 165 -14.75 9.57 15.77
CA ARG A 165 -14.51 8.38 14.94
C ARG A 165 -13.42 8.62 13.88
N PRO A 166 -13.43 9.73 13.12
CA PRO A 166 -12.33 10.12 12.23
C PRO A 166 -10.95 10.12 12.88
N ARG A 167 -10.79 10.84 13.98
CA ARG A 167 -9.53 10.92 14.74
C ARG A 167 -9.06 9.54 15.19
N THR A 168 -9.97 8.72 15.72
CA THR A 168 -9.63 7.36 16.19
C THR A 168 -9.11 6.50 15.05
N ARG A 169 -9.70 6.61 13.84
CA ARG A 169 -9.24 5.91 12.64
C ARG A 169 -7.84 6.40 12.20
N ARG A 170 -7.60 7.71 12.18
CA ARG A 170 -6.29 8.30 11.83
C ARG A 170 -5.20 7.85 12.80
N ILE A 171 -5.46 7.88 14.11
CA ILE A 171 -4.52 7.41 15.13
C ILE A 171 -4.24 5.92 14.96
N ALA A 172 -5.28 5.09 14.79
CA ALA A 172 -5.10 3.66 14.59
C ALA A 172 -4.28 3.35 13.34
N PHE A 173 -4.51 4.07 12.25
CA PHE A 173 -3.71 3.98 11.03
C PHE A 173 -2.24 4.36 11.25
N LEU A 174 -1.97 5.53 11.85
CA LEU A 174 -0.60 6.00 12.10
C LEU A 174 0.16 5.07 13.04
N LEU A 175 -0.48 4.56 14.09
CA LEU A 175 0.12 3.58 15.00
C LEU A 175 0.38 2.24 14.28
N SER A 176 -0.58 1.76 13.48
CA SER A 176 -0.40 0.57 12.65
C SER A 176 0.75 0.73 11.66
N LEU A 177 0.94 1.92 11.12
CA LEU A 177 2.05 2.27 10.25
C LEU A 177 3.39 2.23 10.97
N VAL A 178 3.50 2.88 12.12
CA VAL A 178 4.73 2.87 12.92
C VAL A 178 5.08 1.45 13.35
N VAL A 179 4.14 0.71 13.93
CA VAL A 179 4.36 -0.66 14.42
C VAL A 179 4.69 -1.60 13.25
N GLY A 180 3.93 -1.55 12.15
CA GLY A 180 4.18 -2.37 10.98
C GLY A 180 5.53 -2.10 10.31
N SER A 181 5.99 -0.85 10.33
CA SER A 181 7.31 -0.46 9.81
C SER A 181 8.44 -0.94 10.74
N LEU A 182 8.28 -0.81 12.06
CA LEU A 182 9.25 -1.32 13.04
C LEU A 182 9.40 -2.83 12.96
N VAL A 183 8.28 -3.57 12.95
CA VAL A 183 8.28 -5.03 12.80
C VAL A 183 8.92 -5.43 11.47
N GLY A 184 8.56 -4.75 10.37
CA GLY A 184 9.17 -4.98 9.07
C GLY A 184 10.67 -4.74 9.04
N ALA A 185 11.14 -3.67 9.67
CA ALA A 185 12.56 -3.34 9.76
C ALA A 185 13.34 -4.36 10.61
N VAL A 186 12.76 -4.85 11.70
CA VAL A 186 13.37 -5.92 12.52
C VAL A 186 13.48 -7.22 11.73
N ILE A 187 12.41 -7.63 11.04
CA ILE A 187 12.44 -8.84 10.19
C ILE A 187 13.46 -8.68 9.06
N TYR A 188 13.51 -7.52 8.41
CA TYR A 188 14.49 -7.21 7.39
C TYR A 188 15.92 -7.36 7.92
N ARG A 189 16.20 -6.82 9.11
CA ARG A 189 17.52 -6.88 9.74
C ARG A 189 17.95 -8.30 10.10
N ASP A 190 17.03 -9.10 10.66
CA ASP A 190 17.36 -10.40 11.26
C ASP A 190 17.25 -11.56 10.26
N VAL A 191 16.32 -11.49 9.30
CA VAL A 191 15.98 -12.60 8.37
C VAL A 191 16.08 -12.20 6.90
N GLY A 192 16.07 -10.90 6.60
CA GLY A 192 16.22 -10.37 5.24
C GLY A 192 14.91 -9.97 4.55
N SER A 193 15.06 -9.27 3.41
CA SER A 193 13.95 -8.76 2.59
C SER A 193 12.90 -9.80 2.16
N PRO A 194 13.27 -11.01 1.70
CA PRO A 194 12.27 -11.97 1.21
C PRO A 194 11.30 -12.39 2.31
N ALA A 195 11.79 -12.53 3.54
CA ALA A 195 10.98 -12.87 4.71
C ALA A 195 10.03 -11.72 5.10
N ALA A 196 10.53 -10.49 5.11
CA ALA A 196 9.71 -9.31 5.40
C ALA A 196 8.57 -9.14 4.37
N ILE A 197 8.84 -9.31 3.07
CA ILE A 197 7.83 -9.24 2.01
C ILE A 197 6.84 -10.43 2.12
N ALA A 198 7.33 -11.63 2.45
CA ALA A 198 6.45 -12.79 2.64
C ALA A 198 5.48 -12.60 3.83
N VAL A 199 5.96 -12.04 4.95
CA VAL A 199 5.11 -11.73 6.12
C VAL A 199 4.05 -10.69 5.75
N SER A 200 4.43 -9.66 5.00
CA SER A 200 3.49 -8.68 4.43
C SER A 200 2.43 -9.35 3.54
N GLY A 201 2.85 -10.23 2.62
CA GLY A 201 1.94 -11.01 1.77
C GLY A 201 0.98 -11.88 2.58
N GLY A 202 1.47 -12.59 3.60
CA GLY A 202 0.65 -13.38 4.52
C GLY A 202 -0.37 -12.54 5.28
N GLY A 203 0.02 -11.34 5.73
CA GLY A 203 -0.89 -10.36 6.34
C GLY A 203 -2.02 -9.96 5.40
N LYS A 204 -1.75 -9.70 4.12
CA LYS A 204 -2.80 -9.40 3.12
C LYS A 204 -3.72 -10.59 2.85
N VAL A 205 -3.19 -11.82 2.83
CA VAL A 205 -4.03 -13.04 2.72
C VAL A 205 -4.96 -13.16 3.92
N LEU A 206 -4.46 -12.94 5.13
CA LEU A 206 -5.27 -12.96 6.35
C LEU A 206 -6.41 -11.91 6.28
N VAL A 207 -6.10 -10.69 5.84
CA VAL A 207 -7.12 -9.65 5.60
C VAL A 207 -8.15 -10.08 4.55
N THR A 208 -7.71 -10.75 3.48
CA THR A 208 -8.62 -11.31 2.47
C THR A 208 -9.61 -12.30 3.10
N ILE A 209 -9.10 -13.19 3.95
CA ILE A 209 -9.93 -14.15 4.68
C ILE A 209 -10.93 -13.42 5.58
N LEU A 210 -10.52 -12.35 6.26
CA LEU A 210 -11.42 -11.55 7.10
C LEU A 210 -12.52 -10.84 6.29
N TYR A 211 -12.24 -10.44 5.04
CA TYR A 211 -13.30 -9.95 4.13
C TYR A 211 -14.34 -11.04 3.78
N LEU A 212 -13.95 -12.31 3.75
CA LEU A 212 -14.89 -13.45 3.57
C LEU A 212 -15.82 -13.67 4.76
N PHE A 213 -15.54 -13.08 5.92
CA PHE A 213 -16.42 -13.13 7.10
C PHE A 213 -17.06 -11.78 7.46
N SER A 214 -16.65 -10.70 6.80
CA SER A 214 -17.21 -9.37 7.07
C SER A 214 -18.66 -9.23 6.57
N PRO A 215 -19.59 -8.70 7.41
CA PRO A 215 -20.97 -8.46 7.00
C PRO A 215 -21.03 -7.52 5.78
N ALA A 216 -21.96 -7.79 4.85
CA ALA A 216 -22.23 -6.87 3.76
C ALA A 216 -22.77 -5.55 4.32
N GLU A 217 -22.21 -4.43 3.85
CA GLU A 217 -22.73 -3.10 4.15
C GLU A 217 -24.19 -3.07 3.63
N LYS A 218 -25.16 -2.76 4.52
CA LYS A 218 -26.55 -2.60 4.10
C LYS A 218 -26.64 -1.40 3.15
N PRO A 219 -27.45 -1.47 2.07
CA PRO A 219 -27.73 -0.29 1.25
C PRO A 219 -28.18 0.85 2.17
N GLN A 220 -27.49 1.98 2.12
CA GLN A 220 -27.97 3.21 2.74
C GLN A 220 -29.17 3.64 1.90
N GLU A 221 -30.39 3.56 2.45
CA GLU A 221 -31.55 4.22 1.84
C GLU A 221 -31.20 5.70 1.66
N ASP A 222 -31.33 6.19 0.43
CA ASP A 222 -31.13 7.60 0.09
C ASP A 222 -32.03 8.45 1.00
N GLN A 223 -31.43 9.12 1.99
CA GLN A 223 -32.12 10.20 2.68
C GLN A 223 -32.28 11.35 1.69
N PRO A 224 -33.51 11.87 1.48
CA PRO A 224 -33.72 13.01 0.59
C PRO A 224 -32.90 14.21 1.08
N PRO A 225 -32.40 15.06 0.16
CA PRO A 225 -31.60 16.21 0.51
C PRO A 225 -32.38 17.13 1.47
N VAL A 226 -31.74 17.47 2.59
CA VAL A 226 -32.21 18.48 3.56
C VAL A 226 -31.80 19.86 3.07
#